data_AF-A0A2G9TMF9-F1
#
_entry.id   AF-A0A2G9TMF9-F1
#
_cell.length_a   1.000
_cell.length_b   1.000
_cell.length_c   1.000
_cell.angle_alpha   90.00
_cell.angle_beta   90.00
_cell.angle_gamma   90.00
#
_symmetry.space_group_name_H-M   'P 1'
#
loop_
_entity.id
_entity.type
_entity.pdbx_description
1 polymer ?
#
loop_
_entity_poly.entity_id
_entity_poly.type
_entity_poly.pdbx_seq_one_letter_code
_entity_poly.pdbx_strand_id
1 'polypeptide(L)'
;FTQRQVASAIPTPLKYSQTTISRFESLALSVKNMYRIKVVLNDWLEKVDDPLKKLPMADPQVVLKSRKTRRSRTNIKVNQLSVIGSVLNISAVVLIYRTPWFHNAFGFICASHLLADVGVLVIFMFWAAPAALLGYSDAITESYFGKRMGQLTMVFWYAAIYGQLQIALNRLIAILSPMLYK
;
A
#
# COMPACT_ATOMS: atom_id res chain seq x y z
N PHE A 1 35.11 7.31 -29.81
CA PHE A 1 33.82 7.67 -30.44
C PHE A 1 32.90 8.27 -29.38
N THR A 2 32.63 9.57 -29.48
CA THR A 2 31.83 10.37 -28.54
C THR A 2 30.34 10.31 -28.91
N GLN A 3 29.44 10.26 -27.93
CA GLN A 3 27.99 10.04 -28.12
C GLN A 3 27.29 11.06 -29.05
N ARG A 4 27.91 12.21 -29.33
CA ARG A 4 27.39 13.20 -30.30
C ARG A 4 27.43 12.72 -31.76
N GLN A 5 28.37 11.87 -32.15
CA GLN A 5 28.51 11.43 -33.54
C GLN A 5 27.62 10.22 -33.88
N VAL A 6 27.16 9.47 -32.88
CA VAL A 6 26.16 8.41 -33.07
C VAL A 6 24.76 9.01 -33.30
N ALA A 7 24.50 10.19 -32.71
CA ALA A 7 23.22 10.90 -32.84
C ALA A 7 22.98 11.51 -34.24
N SER A 8 24.04 11.79 -35.02
CA SER A 8 23.90 12.36 -36.37
C SER A 8 23.66 11.34 -37.47
N ALA A 9 23.74 10.04 -37.16
CA ALA A 9 23.63 8.95 -38.14
C ALA A 9 22.30 8.22 -38.11
N ILE A 10 21.33 8.65 -37.29
CA ILE A 10 20.02 8.00 -37.18
C ILE A 10 19.01 8.83 -37.98
N PRO A 11 18.56 8.35 -39.16
CA PRO A 11 17.44 8.94 -39.84
C PRO A 11 16.22 8.79 -38.92
N THR A 12 15.51 9.89 -38.69
CA THR A 12 14.29 9.91 -37.88
C THR A 12 13.25 8.95 -38.44
N PRO A 13 12.75 8.01 -37.61
CA PRO A 13 11.31 7.95 -37.44
C PRO A 13 10.92 7.82 -35.96
N LEU A 14 9.81 8.48 -35.60
CA LEU A 14 9.11 8.37 -34.32
C LEU A 14 9.95 8.64 -33.06
N LYS A 15 9.98 9.90 -32.65
CA LYS A 15 10.24 10.28 -31.26
C LYS A 15 9.24 9.55 -30.37
N TYR A 16 9.62 8.42 -29.79
CA TYR A 16 8.95 7.92 -28.60
C TYR A 16 8.91 9.08 -27.60
N SER A 17 7.71 9.46 -27.15
CA SER A 17 7.55 10.56 -26.20
C SER A 17 8.47 10.32 -25.00
N GLN A 18 9.08 11.38 -24.48
CA GLN A 18 9.94 11.32 -23.30
C GLN A 18 9.25 10.63 -22.10
N THR A 19 7.91 10.59 -22.10
CA THR A 19 7.07 9.84 -21.17
C THR A 19 7.16 8.32 -21.34
N THR A 20 7.35 7.80 -22.56
CA THR A 20 7.52 6.37 -22.84
C THR A 20 8.89 5.87 -22.39
N ILE A 21 9.94 6.64 -22.64
CA ILE A 21 11.31 6.31 -22.18
C ILE A 21 11.35 6.28 -20.64
N SER A 22 10.76 7.27 -19.98
CA SER A 22 10.66 7.32 -18.52
C SER A 22 9.87 6.13 -17.93
N ARG A 23 8.83 5.63 -18.62
CA ARG A 23 8.10 4.43 -18.21
C ARG A 23 8.97 3.17 -18.26
N PHE A 24 9.75 2.97 -19.33
CA PHE A 24 10.68 1.84 -19.43
C PHE A 24 11.78 1.90 -18.36
N GLU A 25 12.33 3.09 -18.08
CA GLU A 25 13.30 3.27 -17.00
C GLU A 25 12.69 2.97 -15.62
N SER A 26 11.46 3.42 -15.38
CA SER A 26 10.74 3.13 -14.12
C SER A 26 10.46 1.64 -13.93
N LEU A 27 10.15 0.91 -15.01
CA LEU A 27 9.95 -0.53 -14.99
C LEU A 27 11.28 -1.27 -14.72
N ALA A 28 12.36 -0.87 -15.38
CA ALA A 28 13.69 -1.43 -15.15
C ALA A 28 14.19 -1.19 -13.72
N LEU A 29 13.91 -0.01 -13.15
CA LEU A 29 14.20 0.29 -11.74
C LEU A 29 13.36 -0.56 -10.79
N SER A 30 12.07 -0.74 -11.08
CA SER A 30 11.16 -1.56 -10.28
C SER A 30 11.62 -3.03 -10.24
N VAL A 31 12.02 -3.58 -11.39
CA VAL A 31 12.59 -4.94 -11.48
C VAL A 31 13.87 -5.06 -10.65
N LYS A 32 14.79 -4.09 -10.74
CA LYS A 32 16.01 -4.07 -9.90
C LYS A 32 15.71 -3.97 -8.41
N ASN A 33 14.73 -3.16 -8.02
CA ASN A 33 14.28 -3.06 -6.63
C ASN A 33 13.66 -4.37 -6.15
N MET A 34 12.89 -5.05 -7.00
CA MET A 34 12.32 -6.38 -6.70
C MET A 34 13.42 -7.43 -6.43
N TYR A 35 14.48 -7.46 -7.24
CA TYR A 35 15.61 -8.36 -7.02
C TYR A 35 16.35 -8.07 -5.71
N ARG A 36 16.55 -6.79 -5.36
CA ARG A 36 17.16 -6.42 -4.08
C ARG A 36 16.31 -6.85 -2.89
N ILE A 37 14.98 -6.70 -2.98
CA ILE A 37 14.05 -7.16 -1.95
C ILE A 37 14.13 -8.68 -1.78
N LYS A 38 14.19 -9.46 -2.88
CA LYS A 38 14.35 -10.92 -2.78
C LYS A 38 15.60 -11.33 -2.02
N VAL A 39 16.73 -10.68 -2.27
CA VAL A 39 17.99 -10.97 -1.55
C VAL A 39 17.88 -10.64 -0.07
N VAL A 40 17.34 -9.47 0.28
CA VAL A 40 17.13 -9.05 1.68
C VAL A 40 16.14 -9.98 2.41
N LEU A 41 15.10 -10.44 1.71
CA LEU A 41 14.13 -11.38 2.27
C LEU A 41 14.76 -12.75 2.56
N ASN A 42 15.63 -13.24 1.68
CA ASN A 42 16.34 -14.50 1.90
C ASN A 42 17.31 -14.40 3.07
N ASP A 43 18.09 -13.31 3.17
CA ASP A 43 18.97 -13.05 4.32
C ASP A 43 18.18 -12.91 5.64
N TRP A 44 16.99 -12.30 5.59
CA TRP A 44 16.12 -12.21 6.76
C TRP A 44 15.52 -13.57 7.16
N LEU A 45 15.09 -14.38 6.19
CA LEU A 45 14.60 -15.74 6.43
C LEU A 45 15.66 -16.61 7.10
N GLU A 46 16.88 -16.58 6.58
CA GLU A 46 18.00 -17.36 7.10
C GLU A 46 18.32 -16.96 8.56
N LYS A 47 18.32 -15.66 8.87
CA LYS A 47 18.49 -15.15 10.25
C LYS A 47 17.36 -15.52 11.21
N VAL A 48 16.15 -15.80 10.70
CA VAL A 48 15.02 -16.26 11.52
C VAL A 48 15.07 -17.77 11.74
N ASP A 49 15.59 -18.53 10.77
CA ASP A 49 15.76 -19.98 10.86
C ASP A 49 17.00 -20.39 11.67
N ASP A 50 18.04 -19.55 11.72
CA ASP A 50 19.28 -19.83 12.47
C ASP A 50 19.07 -20.05 13.99
N PRO A 51 18.26 -19.24 14.71
CA PRO A 51 17.87 -19.51 16.08
C PRO A 51 17.04 -20.78 16.23
N LEU A 52 16.22 -21.13 15.23
CA LEU A 52 15.39 -22.34 15.20
C LEU A 52 16.24 -23.62 15.08
N LYS A 53 17.36 -23.57 14.35
CA LYS A 53 18.33 -24.66 14.22
C LYS A 53 19.22 -24.86 15.45
N LYS A 54 19.48 -23.82 16.23
CA LYS A 54 20.48 -23.83 17.32
C LYS A 54 19.91 -24.05 18.72
N LEU A 55 18.61 -24.28 18.87
CA LEU A 55 17.98 -24.43 20.18
C LEU A 55 17.93 -25.90 20.66
N PRO A 56 18.60 -26.26 21.77
CA PRO A 56 18.04 -27.28 22.66
C PRO A 56 16.79 -26.63 23.27
N MET A 57 15.61 -27.08 22.85
CA MET A 57 14.27 -26.68 23.31
C MET A 57 14.25 -25.39 24.15
N ALA A 58 14.26 -24.21 23.52
CA ALA A 58 13.86 -23.00 24.25
C ALA A 58 12.46 -23.27 24.76
N ASP A 59 12.28 -23.09 26.07
CA ASP A 59 10.99 -23.17 26.72
C ASP A 59 9.95 -22.39 25.87
N PRO A 60 8.91 -23.07 25.35
CA PRO A 60 7.87 -22.45 24.51
C PRO A 60 7.34 -21.14 25.11
N GLN A 61 7.33 -21.03 26.44
CA GLN A 61 6.95 -19.83 27.18
C GLN A 61 7.79 -18.60 26.83
N VAL A 62 9.12 -18.74 26.72
CA VAL A 62 10.06 -17.63 26.47
C VAL A 62 9.96 -17.13 25.02
N VAL A 63 9.77 -18.05 24.07
CA VAL A 63 9.58 -17.73 22.65
C VAL A 63 8.22 -17.04 22.44
N LEU A 64 7.16 -17.54 23.06
CA LEU A 64 5.82 -16.94 23.00
C LEU A 64 5.79 -15.55 23.65
N LYS A 65 6.46 -15.36 24.79
CA LYS A 65 6.55 -14.06 25.48
C LYS A 65 7.33 -13.03 24.65
N SER A 66 8.40 -13.45 23.99
CA SER A 66 9.17 -12.62 23.04
C SER A 66 8.35 -12.24 21.80
N ARG A 67 7.59 -13.19 21.23
CA ARG A 67 6.64 -12.92 20.13
C ARG A 67 5.53 -11.97 20.54
N LYS A 68 4.94 -12.15 21.73
CA LYS A 68 3.89 -11.27 22.28
C LYS A 68 4.39 -9.84 22.46
N THR A 69 5.61 -9.67 22.97
CA THR A 69 6.23 -8.36 23.19
C THR A 69 6.58 -7.66 21.87
N ARG A 70 7.12 -8.40 20.87
CA ARG A 70 7.37 -7.88 19.53
C ARG A 70 6.07 -7.47 18.82
N ARG A 71 5.02 -8.32 18.89
CA ARG A 71 3.69 -8.03 18.35
C ARG A 71 3.11 -6.77 19.00
N SER A 72 3.22 -6.60 20.33
CA SER A 72 2.75 -5.39 20.99
C SER A 72 3.43 -4.12 20.46
N ARG A 73 4.76 -4.14 20.26
CA ARG A 73 5.51 -2.98 19.73
C ARG A 73 5.12 -2.63 18.29
N THR A 74 4.90 -3.62 17.43
CA THR A 74 4.46 -3.37 16.05
C THR A 74 3.04 -2.82 16.01
N ASN A 75 2.15 -3.28 16.88
CA ASN A 75 0.77 -2.81 16.94
C ASN A 75 0.64 -1.36 17.44
N ILE A 76 1.48 -0.93 18.39
CA ILE A 76 1.53 0.47 18.82
C ILE A 76 1.89 1.39 17.63
N LYS A 77 2.90 0.99 16.84
CA LYS A 77 3.29 1.75 15.64
C LYS A 77 2.19 1.77 14.58
N VAL A 78 1.55 0.63 14.33
CA VAL A 78 0.43 0.54 13.37
C VAL A 78 -0.75 1.41 13.79
N ASN A 79 -1.06 1.49 15.09
CA ASN A 79 -2.12 2.35 15.58
C ASN A 79 -1.82 3.85 15.37
N GLN A 80 -0.58 4.27 15.65
CA GLN A 80 -0.15 5.65 15.38
C GLN A 80 -0.25 6.01 13.90
N LEU A 81 0.18 5.10 13.02
CA LEU A 81 0.05 5.26 11.56
C LEU A 81 -1.42 5.35 11.14
N SER A 82 -2.30 4.57 11.76
CA SER A 82 -3.73 4.61 11.47
C SER A 82 -4.37 5.96 11.82
N VAL A 83 -4.01 6.53 12.97
CA VAL A 83 -4.48 7.86 13.37
C VAL A 83 -4.00 8.93 12.39
N ILE A 84 -2.70 8.95 12.09
CA ILE A 84 -2.11 9.94 11.18
C ILE A 84 -2.72 9.79 9.78
N GLY A 85 -2.80 8.56 9.25
CA GLY A 85 -3.37 8.29 7.94
C GLY A 85 -4.84 8.70 7.84
N SER A 86 -5.62 8.47 8.90
CA SER A 86 -7.04 8.88 8.95
C SER A 86 -7.16 10.40 8.87
N VAL A 87 -6.36 11.13 9.65
CA VAL A 87 -6.37 12.61 9.64
C VAL A 87 -5.99 13.14 8.27
N LEU A 88 -4.93 12.62 7.65
CA LEU A 88 -4.47 13.06 6.33
C LEU A 88 -5.52 12.78 5.24
N ASN A 89 -6.10 11.58 5.22
CA ASN A 89 -7.10 11.21 4.22
C ASN A 89 -8.40 11.99 4.39
N ILE A 90 -8.88 12.19 5.62
CA ILE A 90 -10.06 13.03 5.89
C ILE A 90 -9.79 14.48 5.46
N SER A 91 -8.60 15.01 5.79
CA SER A 91 -8.21 16.37 5.40
C SER A 91 -8.19 16.53 3.87
N ALA A 92 -7.65 15.54 3.15
CA ALA A 92 -7.65 15.53 1.69
C ALA A 92 -9.07 15.45 1.11
N VAL A 93 -9.95 14.62 1.68
CA VAL A 93 -11.38 14.55 1.29
C VAL A 93 -12.06 15.90 1.49
N VAL A 94 -11.88 16.54 2.65
CA VAL A 94 -12.43 17.87 2.93
C VAL A 94 -11.90 18.89 1.94
N LEU A 95 -10.60 18.87 1.63
CA LEU A 95 -9.99 19.78 0.66
C LEU A 95 -10.59 19.62 -0.75
N ILE A 96 -10.81 18.37 -1.20
CA ILE A 96 -11.46 18.07 -2.48
C ILE A 96 -12.88 18.66 -2.51
N TYR A 97 -13.67 18.47 -1.46
CA TYR A 97 -15.03 19.02 -1.40
C TYR A 97 -15.06 20.55 -1.29
N ARG A 98 -14.06 21.16 -0.63
CA ARG A 98 -13.98 22.63 -0.45
C ARG A 98 -13.45 23.36 -1.67
N THR A 99 -12.71 22.70 -2.55
CA THR A 99 -12.02 23.34 -3.66
C THR A 99 -12.75 23.08 -4.98
N PRO A 100 -13.42 24.07 -5.57
CA PRO A 100 -14.27 23.87 -6.75
C PRO A 100 -13.54 23.29 -7.96
N TRP A 101 -12.23 23.53 -8.06
CA TRP A 101 -11.38 23.04 -9.14
C TRP A 101 -11.25 21.50 -9.14
N PHE A 102 -11.54 20.85 -8.00
CA PHE A 102 -11.53 19.39 -7.87
C PHE A 102 -12.94 18.77 -8.01
N HIS A 103 -14.00 19.54 -8.26
CA HIS A 103 -15.35 19.02 -8.53
C HIS A 103 -15.48 18.48 -9.97
N ASN A 104 -14.57 17.59 -10.34
CA ASN A 104 -14.56 16.85 -11.59
C ASN A 104 -14.56 15.35 -11.30
N ALA A 105 -14.72 14.53 -12.36
CA ALA A 105 -14.76 13.07 -12.21
C ALA A 105 -13.54 12.52 -11.47
N PHE A 106 -12.35 13.05 -11.76
CA PHE A 106 -11.11 12.65 -11.09
C PHE A 106 -11.12 12.94 -9.58
N GLY A 107 -11.58 14.13 -9.18
CA GLY A 107 -11.63 14.53 -7.77
C GLY A 107 -12.61 13.68 -6.96
N PHE A 108 -13.78 13.35 -7.50
CA PHE A 108 -14.74 12.47 -6.83
C PHE A 108 -14.24 11.02 -6.72
N ILE A 109 -13.56 10.50 -7.75
CA ILE A 109 -12.91 9.18 -7.69
C ILE A 109 -11.79 9.19 -6.65
N CYS A 110 -11.01 10.27 -6.56
CA CYS A 110 -9.97 10.44 -5.55
C CYS A 110 -10.58 10.49 -4.14
N ALA A 111 -11.67 11.23 -3.96
CA ALA A 111 -12.37 11.33 -2.68
C ALA A 111 -12.95 9.98 -2.23
N SER A 112 -13.53 9.18 -3.14
CA SER A 112 -14.06 7.85 -2.80
C SER A 112 -12.94 6.87 -2.42
N HIS A 113 -11.80 6.92 -3.12
CA HIS A 113 -10.61 6.14 -2.76
C HIS A 113 -10.09 6.51 -1.37
N LEU A 114 -9.92 7.80 -1.07
CA LEU A 114 -9.49 8.27 0.24
C LEU A 114 -10.49 7.89 1.35
N LEU A 115 -11.79 7.94 1.06
CA LEU A 115 -12.83 7.52 2.01
C LEU A 115 -12.77 6.02 2.30
N ALA A 116 -12.46 5.19 1.29
CA ALA A 116 -12.24 3.76 1.49
C ALA A 116 -11.01 3.48 2.38
N ASP A 117 -9.91 4.22 2.17
CA ASP A 117 -8.73 4.13 3.02
C ASP A 117 -9.03 4.54 4.47
N VAL A 118 -9.79 5.63 4.70
CA VAL A 118 -10.26 6.01 6.04
C VAL A 118 -11.05 4.87 6.68
N GLY A 119 -11.94 4.21 5.93
CA GLY A 119 -12.71 3.07 6.41
C GLY A 119 -11.82 1.92 6.91
N VAL A 120 -10.78 1.55 6.14
CA VAL A 120 -9.80 0.54 6.57
C VAL A 120 -9.08 0.99 7.85
N LEU A 121 -8.57 2.22 7.89
CA LEU A 121 -7.79 2.72 9.03
C LEU A 121 -8.62 2.77 10.31
N VAL A 122 -9.87 3.22 10.25
CA VAL A 122 -10.81 3.23 11.39
C VAL A 122 -11.02 1.83 11.95
N ILE A 123 -11.24 0.82 11.11
CA ILE A 123 -11.41 -0.56 11.58
C ILE A 123 -10.12 -1.09 12.21
N PHE A 124 -8.96 -0.77 11.64
CA PHE A 124 -7.68 -1.11 12.24
C PHE A 124 -7.49 -0.47 13.62
N MET A 125 -7.93 0.77 13.79
CA MET A 125 -7.81 1.53 15.05
C MET A 125 -8.72 1.01 16.15
N PHE A 126 -9.97 0.66 15.84
CA PHE A 126 -10.96 0.26 16.84
C PHE A 126 -11.12 -1.25 17.02
N TRP A 127 -10.68 -2.07 16.07
CA TRP A 127 -10.78 -3.52 16.15
C TRP A 127 -9.42 -4.21 16.18
N ALA A 128 -8.59 -4.03 15.14
CA ALA A 128 -7.34 -4.77 15.02
C ALA A 128 -6.31 -4.39 16.10
N ALA A 129 -6.16 -3.10 16.40
CA ALA A 129 -5.20 -2.62 17.39
C ALA A 129 -5.60 -3.02 18.83
N PRO A 130 -6.85 -2.83 19.29
CA PRO A 130 -7.28 -3.31 20.61
C PRO A 130 -7.20 -4.83 20.74
N ALA A 131 -7.64 -5.58 19.72
CA ALA A 131 -7.55 -7.03 19.73
C ALA A 131 -6.10 -7.52 19.90
N ALA A 132 -5.15 -6.84 19.27
CA ALA A 132 -3.74 -7.18 19.36
C ALA A 132 -3.05 -6.70 20.66
N LEU A 133 -3.45 -5.54 21.21
CA LEU A 133 -2.89 -5.00 22.45
C LEU A 133 -3.42 -5.72 23.69
N LEU A 134 -4.73 -5.98 23.74
CA LEU A 134 -5.39 -6.68 24.83
C LEU A 134 -5.23 -8.19 24.74
N GLY A 135 -4.77 -8.70 23.58
CA GLY A 135 -4.56 -10.12 23.36
C GLY A 135 -5.88 -10.90 23.39
N TYR A 136 -6.87 -10.43 22.61
CA TYR A 136 -8.16 -11.10 22.49
C TYR A 136 -7.96 -12.58 22.15
N SER A 137 -8.68 -13.44 22.88
CA SER A 137 -8.69 -14.88 22.63
C SER A 137 -9.27 -15.15 21.24
N ASP A 138 -8.85 -16.26 20.63
CA ASP A 138 -9.37 -16.72 19.34
C ASP A 138 -10.90 -16.82 19.35
N ALA A 139 -11.52 -17.14 20.49
CA ALA A 139 -12.97 -17.14 20.68
C ALA A 139 -13.64 -15.78 20.39
N ILE A 140 -12.99 -14.65 20.72
CA ILE A 140 -13.52 -13.30 20.43
C ILE A 140 -13.33 -12.96 18.95
N THR A 141 -12.20 -13.35 18.37
CA THR A 141 -11.90 -13.08 16.95
C THR A 141 -12.77 -13.94 16.02
N GLU A 142 -13.06 -15.17 16.39
CA GLU A 142 -13.93 -16.10 15.66
C GLU A 142 -15.41 -15.92 15.95
N SER A 143 -15.75 -15.07 16.92
CA SER A 143 -17.12 -14.66 17.19
C SER A 143 -17.77 -14.07 15.95
N TYR A 144 -19.11 -14.07 15.93
CA TYR A 144 -19.87 -13.43 14.86
C TYR A 144 -19.41 -11.98 14.61
N PHE A 145 -19.18 -11.24 15.70
CA PHE A 145 -18.74 -9.84 15.63
C PHE A 145 -17.35 -9.72 14.99
N GLY A 146 -16.39 -10.54 15.40
CA GLY A 146 -15.04 -10.51 14.84
C GLY A 146 -14.99 -10.88 13.36
N LYS A 147 -15.80 -11.87 12.94
CA LYS A 147 -15.97 -12.23 11.52
C LYS A 147 -16.55 -11.07 10.71
N ARG A 148 -17.55 -10.35 11.23
CA ARG A 148 -18.12 -9.17 10.55
C ARG A 148 -17.14 -8.01 10.41
N MET A 149 -16.34 -7.74 11.45
CA MET A 149 -15.29 -6.71 11.38
C MET A 149 -14.22 -7.06 10.34
N GLY A 150 -13.84 -8.34 10.23
CA GLY A 150 -12.95 -8.84 9.19
C GLY A 150 -13.54 -8.67 7.79
N GLN A 151 -14.80 -9.06 7.59
CA GLN A 151 -15.50 -8.87 6.31
C GLN A 151 -15.59 -7.39 5.92
N LEU A 152 -15.94 -6.51 6.85
CA LEU A 152 -16.03 -5.08 6.61
C LEU A 152 -14.67 -4.49 6.19
N THR A 153 -13.59 -4.94 6.83
CA THR A 153 -12.22 -4.57 6.46
C THR A 153 -11.92 -4.97 5.01
N MET A 154 -12.29 -6.20 4.63
CA MET A 154 -12.10 -6.70 3.26
C MET A 154 -12.89 -5.89 2.24
N VAL A 155 -14.13 -5.49 2.56
CA VAL A 155 -14.96 -4.65 1.67
C VAL A 155 -14.28 -3.31 1.40
N PHE A 156 -13.82 -2.60 2.44
CA PHE A 156 -13.11 -1.33 2.25
C PHE A 156 -11.78 -1.51 1.52
N TRP A 157 -11.07 -2.61 1.78
CA TRP A 157 -9.83 -2.92 1.07
C TRP A 157 -10.06 -3.15 -0.43
N TYR A 158 -11.10 -3.89 -0.81
CA TYR A 158 -11.49 -4.03 -2.21
C TYR A 158 -11.93 -2.68 -2.81
N ALA A 159 -12.71 -1.88 -2.08
CA ALA A 159 -13.09 -0.55 -2.53
C ALA A 159 -11.86 0.35 -2.81
N ALA A 160 -10.82 0.28 -1.97
CA ALA A 160 -9.58 1.00 -2.19
C ALA A 160 -8.85 0.54 -3.47
N ILE A 161 -8.76 -0.78 -3.71
CA ILE A 161 -8.18 -1.36 -4.93
C ILE A 161 -8.96 -0.91 -6.18
N TYR A 162 -10.29 -1.00 -6.14
CA TYR A 162 -11.13 -0.55 -7.25
C TYR A 162 -11.04 0.96 -7.46
N GLY A 163 -10.89 1.76 -6.40
CA GLY A 163 -10.61 3.19 -6.49
C GLY A 163 -9.31 3.47 -7.23
N GLN A 164 -8.23 2.76 -6.91
CA GLN A 164 -6.95 2.89 -7.65
C GLN A 164 -7.08 2.49 -9.12
N LEU A 165 -7.85 1.44 -9.41
CA LEU A 165 -8.15 1.04 -10.79
C LEU A 165 -8.94 2.14 -11.53
N GLN A 166 -9.96 2.73 -10.90
CA GLN A 166 -10.73 3.83 -11.47
C GLN A 166 -9.85 5.06 -11.73
N ILE A 167 -8.93 5.40 -10.82
CA ILE A 167 -7.95 6.48 -11.03
C ILE A 167 -7.07 6.17 -12.26
N ALA A 168 -6.59 4.93 -12.39
CA ALA A 168 -5.76 4.52 -13.52
C ALA A 168 -6.53 4.58 -14.84
N LEU A 169 -7.78 4.11 -14.87
CA LEU A 169 -8.67 4.17 -16.04
C LEU A 169 -8.99 5.61 -16.43
N ASN A 170 -9.32 6.45 -15.45
CA ASN A 170 -9.57 7.87 -15.67
C ASN A 170 -8.36 8.57 -16.30
N ARG A 171 -7.14 8.25 -15.84
CA ARG A 171 -5.90 8.75 -16.44
C ARG A 171 -5.64 8.18 -17.84
N LEU A 172 -6.01 6.93 -18.11
CA LEU A 172 -5.88 6.32 -19.43
C LEU A 172 -6.79 7.02 -20.46
N ILE A 173 -8.06 7.27 -20.10
CA ILE A 173 -9.02 7.96 -20.96
C ILE A 173 -8.55 9.39 -21.28
N ALA A 174 -8.04 10.11 -20.28
CA ALA A 174 -7.47 11.44 -20.49
C ALA A 174 -6.29 11.45 -21.49
N ILE A 175 -5.50 10.38 -21.55
CA ILE A 175 -4.39 10.24 -22.51
C ILE A 175 -4.89 9.84 -23.91
N LEU A 176 -5.82 8.89 -23.99
CA LEU A 176 -6.31 8.34 -25.26
C LEU A 176 -7.24 9.31 -25.99
N SER A 177 -7.95 10.17 -25.28
CA SER A 177 -8.95 11.07 -25.87
C SER A 177 -8.92 12.46 -25.23
N PRO A 178 -7.81 13.21 -25.42
CA PRO A 178 -7.64 14.54 -24.81
C PRO A 178 -8.67 15.57 -25.29
N MET A 179 -9.28 15.38 -26.46
CA MET A 179 -10.31 16.29 -27.01
C MET A 179 -11.73 16.04 -26.46
N LEU A 180 -11.97 14.86 -25.87
CA LEU A 180 -13.27 14.45 -25.32
C LEU A 180 -13.32 14.51 -23.78
N TYR A 181 -12.14 14.53 -23.14
CA TYR A 181 -12.02 14.61 -21.70
C TYR A 181 -12.16 16.08 -21.25
N LYS A 182 -13.32 16.44 -20.68
CA LYS A 182 -13.63 17.76 -20.12
C LYS A 182 -13.67 17.73 -18.60
#